data_AF-A0A0N1BJ01-F1
#
_entry.id   AF-A0A0N1BJ01-F1
#
_cell.length_a   1.000
_cell.length_b   1.000
_cell.length_c   1.000
_cell.angle_alpha   90.00
_cell.angle_beta   90.00
_cell.angle_gamma   90.00
#
_symmetry.space_group_name_H-M   'P 1'
#
loop_
_entity.id
_entity.type
_entity.pdbx_description
1 polymer ?
#
loop_
_entity_poly.entity_id
_entity_poly.type
_entity_poly.pdbx_seq_one_letter_code
_entity_poly.pdbx_strand_id
1 'polypeptide(L)'
;MSMPRDAASVARAIHLWDGDWITTGEERNQAILTNVREVVLEAVSEASPICRDAKIDGPRFVVVADQARSAIVLVLGSGSWRWAELADPTSGVPPMVFRAR
;
A
#
# COMPACT_ATOMS: atom_id res chain seq x y z
N MET A 1 -10.56 -16.66 26.66
CA MET A 1 -10.47 -15.23 26.32
C MET A 1 -11.09 -15.06 24.95
N SER A 2 -12.34 -14.57 24.88
CA SER A 2 -13.05 -14.38 23.60
C SER A 2 -12.60 -13.04 23.01
N MET A 3 -12.15 -13.02 21.75
CA MET A 3 -11.86 -11.74 21.08
C MET A 3 -13.19 -10.98 20.87
N PRO A 4 -13.34 -9.74 21.38
CA PRO A 4 -14.58 -9.01 21.24
C PRO A 4 -14.92 -8.83 19.75
N ARG A 5 -16.18 -9.03 19.36
CA ARG A 5 -16.62 -8.67 17.99
C ARG A 5 -16.53 -7.15 17.76
N ASP A 6 -16.62 -6.41 18.85
CA ASP A 6 -16.32 -4.98 19.02
C ASP A 6 -14.81 -4.66 18.85
N ALA A 7 -13.96 -5.69 18.78
CA ALA A 7 -12.52 -5.59 18.54
C ALA A 7 -12.11 -6.01 17.11
N ALA A 8 -13.07 -6.31 16.22
CA ALA A 8 -12.82 -6.56 14.80
C ALA A 8 -13.40 -5.42 13.95
N SER A 9 -12.54 -4.61 13.32
CA SER A 9 -12.95 -3.62 12.32
C SER A 9 -12.78 -4.22 10.92
N VAL A 10 -13.85 -4.16 10.10
CA VAL A 10 -13.85 -4.49 8.66
C VAL A 10 -13.00 -3.45 7.94
N ALA A 11 -11.69 -3.54 8.05
CA ALA A 11 -10.79 -2.64 7.36
C ALA A 11 -10.92 -2.88 5.86
N ARG A 12 -11.40 -1.87 5.12
CA ARG A 12 -11.36 -1.88 3.66
C ARG A 12 -9.90 -1.67 3.26
N ALA A 13 -9.19 -2.77 3.10
CA ALA A 13 -7.81 -2.77 2.68
C ALA A 13 -7.72 -2.62 1.16
N ILE A 14 -6.98 -1.62 0.69
CA ILE A 14 -6.70 -1.39 -0.73
C ILE A 14 -5.20 -1.66 -0.93
N HIS A 15 -4.89 -2.69 -1.70
CA HIS A 15 -3.51 -2.98 -2.08
C HIS A 15 -3.10 -2.05 -3.22
N LEU A 16 -2.15 -1.17 -2.99
CA LEU A 16 -1.78 -0.10 -3.94
C LEU A 16 -0.53 -0.41 -4.75
N TRP A 17 0.43 -1.09 -4.16
CA TRP A 17 1.73 -1.34 -4.77
C TRP A 17 2.33 -2.63 -4.22
N ASP A 18 2.88 -3.47 -5.09
CA ASP A 18 3.66 -4.66 -4.74
C ASP A 18 4.72 -4.94 -5.81
N GLY A 19 5.84 -4.22 -5.76
CA GLY A 19 6.81 -4.16 -6.84
C GLY A 19 6.35 -3.28 -8.01
N ASP A 20 5.05 -3.23 -8.27
CA ASP A 20 4.41 -2.38 -9.27
C ASP A 20 3.10 -1.78 -8.75
N TRP A 21 2.70 -0.63 -9.32
CA TRP A 21 1.45 0.03 -8.96
C TRP A 21 0.25 -0.76 -9.49
N ILE A 22 -0.68 -1.10 -8.60
CA ILE A 22 -1.86 -1.88 -8.96
C ILE A 22 -2.80 -1.03 -9.83
N THR A 23 -3.25 -1.62 -10.93
CA THR A 23 -4.21 -1.00 -11.85
C THR A 23 -5.55 -1.73 -11.80
N THR A 24 -6.62 -1.04 -12.22
CA THR A 24 -7.97 -1.57 -12.30
C THR A 24 -8.54 -1.33 -13.69
N GLY A 25 -9.42 -2.24 -14.15
CA GLY A 25 -10.12 -2.07 -15.42
C GLY A 25 -11.25 -1.04 -15.40
N GLU A 26 -11.60 -0.47 -14.24
CA GLU A 26 -12.64 0.55 -14.12
C GLU A 26 -12.01 1.94 -14.08
N GLU A 27 -12.27 2.77 -15.09
CA GLU A 27 -11.65 4.09 -15.27
C GLU A 27 -11.81 4.99 -14.04
N ARG A 28 -13.00 5.02 -13.43
CA ARG A 28 -13.27 5.82 -12.23
C ARG A 28 -12.39 5.39 -11.06
N ASN A 29 -12.26 4.09 -10.82
CA ASN A 29 -11.43 3.59 -9.73
C ASN A 29 -9.96 3.81 -10.03
N GLN A 30 -9.55 3.66 -11.30
CA GLN A 30 -8.18 3.92 -11.73
C GLN A 30 -7.77 5.39 -11.49
N ALA A 31 -8.65 6.35 -11.79
CA ALA A 31 -8.38 7.76 -11.53
C ALA A 31 -8.18 8.03 -10.03
N ILE A 32 -9.00 7.42 -9.18
CA ILE A 32 -8.87 7.54 -7.71
C ILE A 32 -7.53 6.95 -7.24
N LEU A 33 -7.17 5.75 -7.70
CA LEU A 33 -5.90 5.12 -7.32
C LEU A 33 -4.69 5.92 -7.80
N THR A 34 -4.80 6.57 -8.97
CA THR A 34 -3.74 7.44 -9.50
C THR A 34 -3.51 8.64 -8.60
N ASN A 35 -4.58 9.30 -8.14
CA ASN A 35 -4.46 10.40 -7.18
C ASN A 35 -3.84 9.94 -5.85
N VAL A 36 -4.23 8.76 -5.35
CA VAL A 36 -3.63 8.21 -4.11
C VAL A 36 -2.14 7.91 -4.32
N ARG A 37 -1.75 7.34 -5.47
CA ARG A 37 -0.36 7.11 -5.84
C ARG A 37 0.44 8.41 -5.82
N GLU A 38 -0.06 9.48 -6.43
CA GLU A 38 0.63 10.77 -6.49
C GLU A 38 0.92 11.33 -5.09
N VAL A 39 -0.08 11.32 -4.20
CA VAL A 39 0.09 11.76 -2.80
C VAL A 39 1.12 10.91 -2.05
N VAL A 40 1.11 9.58 -2.25
CA VAL A 40 2.11 8.69 -1.64
C VAL A 40 3.52 9.01 -2.16
N LEU A 41 3.67 9.20 -3.47
CA LEU A 41 4.94 9.54 -4.09
C LEU A 41 5.48 10.90 -3.63
N GLU A 42 4.61 11.89 -3.48
CA GLU A 42 4.95 13.19 -2.92
C GLU A 42 5.50 13.05 -1.49
N ALA A 43 4.77 12.36 -0.61
CA ALA A 43 5.20 12.13 0.77
C ALA A 43 6.53 11.34 0.86
N VAL A 44 6.75 10.36 -0.03
CA VAL A 44 8.03 9.63 -0.11
C VAL A 44 9.15 10.56 -0.57
N SER A 45 8.88 11.46 -1.52
CA SER A 45 9.89 12.40 -2.04
C SER A 45 10.39 13.40 -1.01
N GLU A 46 9.51 13.80 -0.08
CA GLU A 46 9.83 14.69 1.04
C GLU A 46 10.60 13.97 2.16
N ALA A 47 10.58 12.63 2.18
CA ALA A 47 11.26 11.86 3.21
C ALA A 47 12.80 11.92 3.08
N SER A 48 13.48 11.89 4.23
CA SER A 48 14.95 11.85 4.26
C SER A 48 15.51 10.63 3.51
N PRO A 49 16.73 10.70 2.97
CA PRO A 49 17.36 9.55 2.31
C PRO A 49 17.41 8.30 3.18
N ILE A 50 17.67 8.47 4.49
CA ILE A 50 17.69 7.37 5.46
C ILE A 50 16.33 6.67 5.52
N CYS A 51 15.23 7.42 5.50
CA CYS A 51 13.89 6.84 5.48
C CYS A 51 13.62 6.15 4.15
N ARG A 52 14.00 6.77 3.03
CA ARG A 52 13.76 6.23 1.68
C ARG A 52 14.48 4.89 1.45
N ASP A 53 15.69 4.76 1.96
CA ASP A 53 16.55 3.59 1.78
C ASP A 53 16.40 2.53 2.90
N ALA A 54 15.58 2.82 3.92
CA ALA A 54 15.33 1.88 5.00
C ALA A 54 14.67 0.61 4.46
N LYS A 55 15.30 -0.53 4.72
CA LYS A 55 14.76 -1.85 4.39
C LYS A 55 13.48 -2.12 5.18
N ILE A 56 12.45 -2.56 4.48
CA ILE A 56 11.16 -2.96 5.03
C ILE A 56 10.96 -4.44 4.71
N ASP A 57 10.66 -5.23 5.74
CA ASP A 57 10.25 -6.61 5.59
C ASP A 57 8.73 -6.72 5.81
N GLY A 58 8.00 -7.19 4.79
CA GLY A 58 6.56 -7.40 4.78
C GLY A 58 5.74 -6.17 4.34
N PRO A 59 4.40 -6.31 4.37
CA PRO A 59 3.48 -5.23 3.97
C PRO A 59 3.45 -4.09 5.00
N ARG A 60 3.33 -2.86 4.51
CA ARG A 60 3.02 -1.69 5.33
C ARG A 60 1.56 -1.31 5.18
N PHE A 61 0.92 -1.10 6.32
CA PHE A 61 -0.48 -0.70 6.42
C PHE A 61 -0.54 0.78 6.80
N VAL A 62 -1.04 1.62 5.90
CA VAL A 62 -1.25 3.04 6.14
C VAL A 62 -2.73 3.26 6.34
N VAL A 63 -3.11 3.65 7.55
CA VAL A 63 -4.51 3.92 7.89
C VAL A 63 -4.85 5.34 7.47
N VAL A 64 -5.79 5.48 6.54
CA VAL A 64 -6.36 6.76 6.13
C VAL A 64 -7.69 6.92 6.85
N ALA A 65 -7.76 7.93 7.72
CA ALA A 65 -9.00 8.29 8.39
C ALA A 65 -9.96 8.91 7.35
N ASP A 66 -11.04 8.19 7.05
CA ASP A 66 -12.19 8.77 6.36
C ASP A 66 -13.10 9.42 7.42
N GLN A 67 -13.56 10.64 7.16
CA GLN A 67 -14.50 11.35 8.03
C GLN A 67 -15.83 10.58 8.18
N ALA A 68 -16.12 9.64 7.28
CA ALA A 68 -17.27 8.74 7.33
C ALA A 68 -16.98 7.40 8.04
N ARG A 69 -16.62 7.43 9.33
CA ARG A 69 -16.62 6.31 10.32
C ARG A 69 -15.87 4.99 10.00
N SER A 70 -15.37 4.77 8.79
CA SER A 70 -14.60 3.58 8.43
C SER A 70 -13.23 3.97 7.89
N ALA A 71 -12.17 3.66 8.63
CA ALA A 71 -10.82 3.86 8.14
C ALA A 71 -10.55 2.96 6.92
N ILE A 72 -9.93 3.53 5.90
CA ILE A 72 -9.41 2.80 4.75
C ILE A 72 -7.96 2.43 5.08
N VAL A 73 -7.55 1.21 4.76
CA VAL A 73 -6.18 0.78 4.98
C VAL A 73 -5.50 0.62 3.63
N LEU A 74 -4.49 1.43 3.36
CA LEU A 74 -3.65 1.25 2.19
C LEU A 74 -2.58 0.22 2.51
N VAL A 75 -2.36 -0.73 1.62
CA VAL A 75 -1.33 -1.76 1.75
C VAL A 75 -0.27 -1.51 0.71
N LEU A 76 0.99 -1.51 1.13
CA LEU A 76 2.16 -1.28 0.29
C LEU A 76 3.19 -2.39 0.51
N GLY A 77 3.63 -2.97 -0.59
CA GLY A 77 4.74 -3.89 -0.70
C GLY A 77 4.46 -5.28 -0.13
N SER A 78 5.31 -6.21 -0.53
CA SER A 78 5.47 -7.53 0.07
C SER A 78 6.95 -7.89 0.11
N GLY A 79 7.30 -9.01 0.76
CA GLY A 79 8.69 -9.46 0.80
C GLY A 79 9.64 -8.47 1.47
N SER A 80 10.71 -8.08 0.79
CA SER A 80 11.70 -7.11 1.25
C SER A 80 11.81 -5.99 0.23
N TRP A 81 11.55 -4.75 0.64
CA TRP A 81 11.50 -3.57 -0.24
C TRP A 81 11.96 -2.31 0.48
N ARG A 82 12.04 -1.18 -0.23
CA ARG A 82 12.37 0.16 0.32
C ARG A 82 11.37 1.21 -0.15
N TRP A 83 11.15 2.27 0.63
CA TRP A 83 10.25 3.35 0.24
C TRP A 83 10.63 3.99 -1.11
N ALA A 84 11.93 4.08 -1.42
CA ALA A 84 12.42 4.59 -2.71
C ALA A 84 11.91 3.79 -3.92
N GLU A 85 11.58 2.52 -3.75
CA GLU A 85 11.16 1.60 -4.82
C GLU A 85 9.75 1.91 -5.33
N LEU A 86 8.93 2.66 -4.57
CA LEU A 86 7.63 3.14 -5.03
C LEU A 86 7.76 4.08 -6.24
N ALA A 87 8.88 4.80 -6.32
CA ALA A 87 9.19 5.72 -7.42
C ALA A 87 9.83 5.00 -8.63
N ASP A 88 10.33 3.78 -8.44
CA ASP A 88 10.99 2.97 -9.48
C ASP A 88 10.28 1.62 -9.65
N PRO A 89 9.29 1.54 -10.57
CA PRO A 89 8.54 0.31 -10.84
C PRO A 89 9.42 -0.87 -11.34
N THR A 90 10.71 -0.66 -11.55
CA THR A 90 11.66 -1.66 -12.06
C THR A 90 12.55 -2.30 -10.99
N SER A 91 12.40 -1.93 -9.72
CA SER A 91 13.29 -2.38 -8.64
C SER A 91 12.92 -3.76 -8.08
N GLY A 92 13.08 -4.80 -8.90
CA GLY A 92 13.67 -6.08 -8.49
C GLY A 92 12.90 -7.00 -7.52
N VAL A 93 11.68 -6.71 -7.08
CA VAL A 93 10.85 -7.68 -6.35
C VAL A 93 10.05 -8.49 -7.37
N PRO A 94 10.33 -9.79 -7.58
CA PRO A 94 9.48 -10.60 -8.44
C PRO A 94 8.06 -10.63 -7.85
N PRO A 95 7.01 -10.34 -8.63
CA PRO A 95 5.64 -10.32 -8.12
C PRO A 95 5.32 -11.68 -7.50
N MET A 96 4.79 -11.66 -6.28
CA MET A 96 4.41 -12.88 -5.60
C MET A 96 3.13 -13.42 -6.28
N VAL A 97 3.30 -14.32 -7.25
CA VAL A 97 2.19 -14.97 -7.94
C VAL A 97 1.47 -15.87 -6.94
N PHE A 98 0.31 -15.44 -6.45
CA PHE A 98 -0.61 -16.28 -5.69
C PHE A 98 -1.11 -17.42 -6.59
N ARG A 99 -0.43 -18.58 -6.56
CA ARG A 99 -0.96 -19.81 -7.17
C ARG A 99 -2.01 -20.41 -6.24
N ALA A 100 -3.28 -20.28 -6.61
CA ALA A 100 -4.33 -21.13 -6.07
C ALA A 100 -4.00 -22.60 -6.38
N ARG A 101 -4.02 -23.46 -5.36
CA ARG A 101 -4.03 -24.92 -5.53
C ARG A 101 -5.46 -25.41 -5.69
#